data_AF-A0A4Q3CHD4-F1
#
_entry.id   AF-A0A4Q3CHD4-F1
#
_cell.length_a   1.000
_cell.length_b   1.000
_cell.length_c   1.000
_cell.angle_alpha   90.00
_cell.angle_beta   90.00
_cell.angle_gamma   90.00
#
_symmetry.space_group_name_H-M   'P 1'
#
loop_
_entity.id
_entity.type
_entity.pdbx_description
1 polymer ?
#
loop_
_entity_poly.entity_id
_entity_poly.type
_entity_poly.pdbx_seq_one_letter_code
_entity_poly.pdbx_strand_id
1 'polypeptide(L)'
;GYIAGFLVAAAFMGFMADRGVTKSWIGMIATLLVGEVIIFTLGVAVLGYLIGYEASLAAGVYPFLLGDALKLLLAALIAKGVLKGAAQFAQL
;
A
#
# COMPACT_ATOMS: atom_id res chain seq x y z
N GLY A 1 -6.22 -14.53 0.58
CA GLY A 1 -4.95 -13.82 0.83
C GLY A 1 -5.12 -12.32 0.75
N TYR A 2 -5.40 -11.80 -0.45
CA TYR A 2 -5.46 -10.36 -0.73
C TYR A 2 -6.39 -9.58 0.20
N ILE A 3 -7.61 -10.07 0.45
CA ILE A 3 -8.58 -9.39 1.34
C ILE A 3 -8.02 -9.20 2.75
N ALA A 4 -7.45 -10.26 3.34
CA ALA A 4 -6.79 -10.15 4.64
C ALA A 4 -5.54 -9.26 4.56
N GLY A 5 -4.80 -9.32 3.45
CA GLY A 5 -3.68 -8.43 3.16
C GLY A 5 -4.05 -6.96 3.17
N PHE A 6 -5.19 -6.58 2.59
CA PHE A 6 -5.68 -5.19 2.62
C PHE A 6 -5.96 -4.71 4.05
N LEU A 7 -6.55 -5.55 4.89
CA LEU A 7 -6.80 -5.19 6.30
C LEU A 7 -5.49 -4.94 7.04
N VAL A 8 -4.51 -5.84 6.90
CA VAL A 8 -3.20 -5.70 7.55
C VAL A 8 -2.44 -4.49 7.01
N ALA A 9 -2.45 -4.27 5.70
CA ALA A 9 -1.82 -3.11 5.08
C ALA A 9 -2.46 -1.80 5.55
N ALA A 10 -3.79 -1.72 5.63
CA ALA A 10 -4.48 -0.54 6.13
C ALA A 10 -4.10 -0.22 7.58
N ALA A 11 -4.07 -1.24 8.46
CA ALA A 11 -3.65 -1.08 9.85
C ALA A 11 -2.18 -0.60 9.95
N PHE A 12 -1.29 -1.21 9.16
CA PHE A 12 0.12 -0.80 9.08
C PHE A 12 0.28 0.65 8.62
N MET A 13 -0.38 1.03 7.52
CA MET A 13 -0.29 2.38 6.97
C MET A 13 -0.84 3.43 7.93
N GLY A 14 -1.97 3.15 8.60
CA GLY A 14 -2.54 4.01 9.64
C GLY A 14 -1.55 4.20 10.80
N PHE A 15 -0.98 3.10 11.30
CA PHE A 15 0.01 3.13 12.38
C PHE A 15 1.28 3.93 12.03
N MET A 16 1.75 3.87 10.78
CA MET A 16 2.86 4.69 10.28
C MET A 16 2.47 6.17 10.17
N ALA A 17 1.24 6.46 9.72
CA ALA A 17 0.72 7.81 9.64
C ALA A 17 0.59 8.47 11.02
N ASP A 18 0.08 7.74 12.01
CA ASP A 18 -0.06 8.22 13.40
C ASP A 18 1.29 8.59 14.02
N ARG A 19 2.37 7.89 13.63
CA ARG A 19 3.75 8.20 14.04
C ARG A 19 4.39 9.34 13.23
N GLY A 20 3.66 9.92 12.29
CA GLY A 20 4.15 11.00 11.44
C GLY A 20 5.16 10.56 10.38
N VAL A 21 5.36 9.26 10.15
CA VAL A 21 6.29 8.74 9.14
C VAL A 21 5.94 9.26 7.75
N THR A 22 4.63 9.30 7.45
CA THR A 22 4.08 9.75 6.18
C THR A 22 4.17 11.27 5.95
N LYS A 23 4.64 12.06 6.94
CA LYS A 23 4.86 13.51 6.76
C LYS A 23 6.00 13.80 5.78
N SER A 24 7.01 12.92 5.71
CA SER A 24 8.09 13.02 4.72
C SER A 24 7.72 12.29 3.41
N TRP A 25 8.30 12.71 2.28
CA TRP A 25 8.10 12.01 1.00
C TRP A 25 8.63 10.57 1.03
N ILE A 26 9.82 10.39 1.59
CA ILE A 26 10.46 9.07 1.70
C ILE A 26 9.62 8.14 2.58
N GLY A 27 9.18 8.62 3.75
CA GLY A 27 8.34 7.83 4.64
C GLY A 27 6.97 7.50 4.06
N MET A 28 6.36 8.42 3.29
CA MET A 28 5.12 8.15 2.55
C MET A 28 5.31 7.02 1.52
N ILE A 29 6.31 7.15 0.64
CA ILE A 29 6.58 6.17 -0.42
C ILE A 29 6.93 4.81 0.19
N ALA A 30 7.76 4.78 1.23
CA ALA A 30 8.12 3.55 1.93
C ALA A 30 6.88 2.88 2.57
N THR A 31 6.00 3.65 3.21
CA THR A 31 4.77 3.13 3.82
C THR A 31 3.85 2.51 2.77
N LEU A 32 3.69 3.19 1.62
CA LEU A 32 2.88 2.70 0.50
C LEU A 32 3.46 1.40 -0.09
N LEU A 33 4.77 1.36 -0.35
CA LEU A 33 5.44 0.17 -0.88
C LEU A 33 5.37 -1.03 0.08
N VAL A 34 5.57 -0.82 1.38
CA VAL A 34 5.48 -1.91 2.36
C VAL A 34 4.05 -2.44 2.46
N GLY A 35 3.04 -1.58 2.41
CA GLY A 35 1.66 -2.03 2.38
C GLY A 35 1.32 -2.86 1.13
N GLU A 36 1.86 -2.49 -0.03
CA GLU A 36 1.74 -3.28 -1.26
C GLU A 36 2.38 -4.68 -1.10
N VAL A 37 3.59 -4.74 -0.54
CA VAL A 37 4.28 -6.00 -0.26
C VAL A 37 3.49 -6.89 0.71
N ILE A 38 2.87 -6.31 1.75
CA ILE A 38 2.00 -7.03 2.68
C ILE A 38 0.82 -7.67 1.92
N ILE A 39 0.17 -6.90 1.04
CA ILE A 39 -0.97 -7.37 0.24
C ILE A 39 -0.55 -8.54 -0.67
N PHE A 40 0.53 -8.38 -1.45
CA PHE A 40 0.99 -9.43 -2.35
C PHE A 40 1.48 -10.67 -1.60
N THR A 41 2.18 -10.51 -0.48
CA THR A 41 2.72 -11.63 0.28
C THR A 41 1.59 -12.50 0.83
N LEU A 42 0.58 -11.89 1.47
CA LEU A 42 -0.58 -12.62 1.99
C LEU A 42 -1.48 -13.14 0.85
N GLY A 43 -1.56 -12.39 -0.25
CA GLY A 43 -2.22 -12.78 -1.49
C GLY A 43 -1.68 -14.07 -2.06
N VAL A 44 -0.38 -14.08 -2.39
CA VAL A 44 0.37 -15.20 -2.96
C VAL A 44 0.45 -16.37 -1.99
N ALA A 45 0.57 -16.15 -0.67
CA ALA A 45 0.59 -17.24 0.30
C ALA A 45 -0.69 -18.10 0.22
N VAL A 46 -1.87 -17.47 0.16
CA VAL A 46 -3.14 -18.19 0.05
C VAL A 46 -3.39 -18.69 -1.37
N LEU A 47 -3.16 -17.86 -2.39
CA LEU A 47 -3.42 -18.26 -3.78
C LEU A 47 -2.46 -19.37 -4.23
N GLY A 48 -1.19 -19.27 -3.86
CA GLY A 48 -0.17 -20.28 -4.14
C GLY A 48 -0.48 -21.63 -3.49
N TYR A 49 -1.08 -21.65 -2.30
CA TYR A 49 -1.57 -22.88 -1.69
C TYR A 49 -2.72 -23.52 -2.49
N LEU A 50 -3.57 -22.72 -3.14
CA LEU A 50 -4.75 -23.21 -3.86
C LEU A 50 -4.45 -23.66 -5.30
N ILE A 51 -3.57 -22.95 -6.01
CA ILE A 51 -3.35 -23.14 -7.46
C ILE A 51 -1.87 -23.33 -7.84
N GLY A 52 -0.95 -23.35 -6.87
CA GLY A 52 0.49 -23.39 -7.09
C GLY A 52 1.13 -22.00 -7.18
N TYR A 53 2.37 -21.87 -6.72
CA TYR A 53 3.05 -20.58 -6.62
C TYR A 53 3.31 -19.91 -7.98
N GLU A 54 3.72 -20.66 -9.00
CA GLU A 54 3.92 -20.10 -10.35
C GLU A 54 2.62 -19.51 -10.93
N ALA A 55 1.53 -20.26 -10.86
CA ALA A 55 0.22 -19.79 -11.32
C ALA A 55 -0.28 -18.59 -10.50
N SER A 56 0.00 -18.57 -9.18
CA SER A 56 -0.36 -17.45 -8.31
C SER A 56 0.39 -16.16 -8.65
N LEU A 57 1.65 -16.24 -9.08
CA LEU A 57 2.41 -15.06 -9.52
C LEU A 57 1.87 -14.55 -10.86
N ALA A 58 1.62 -15.47 -11.80
CA ALA A 58 1.09 -15.14 -13.12
C ALA A 58 -0.31 -14.52 -13.07
N ALA A 59 -1.19 -15.03 -12.21
CA ALA A 59 -2.56 -14.54 -12.10
C ALA A 59 -2.76 -13.46 -11.02
N GLY A 60 -1.92 -13.44 -9.99
CA GLY A 60 -2.12 -12.63 -8.78
C GLY A 60 -1.13 -11.49 -8.59
N VAL A 61 0.00 -11.45 -9.29
CA VAL A 61 1.02 -10.40 -9.11
C VAL A 61 1.27 -9.64 -10.40
N TYR A 62 1.78 -10.34 -11.43
CA TYR A 62 2.25 -9.70 -12.67
C TYR A 62 1.23 -8.79 -13.37
N PRO A 63 -0.07 -9.15 -13.53
CA PRO A 63 -1.02 -8.26 -14.18
C PRO A 63 -1.34 -7.00 -13.37
N PHE A 64 -1.06 -6.99 -12.07
CA PHE A 64 -1.39 -5.88 -11.18
C PHE A 64 -0.24 -4.87 -11.02
N LEU A 65 1.03 -5.28 -11.22
CA LEU A 65 2.21 -4.44 -10.96
C LEU A 65 2.15 -3.05 -11.62
N LEU A 66 1.75 -2.97 -12.89
CA LEU A 66 1.67 -1.67 -13.59
C LEU A 66 0.56 -0.79 -13.03
N GLY A 67 -0.61 -1.39 -12.79
CA GLY A 67 -1.75 -0.68 -12.20
C GLY A 67 -1.44 -0.20 -10.78
N ASP A 68 -0.76 -1.02 -9.99
CA ASP A 68 -0.41 -0.69 -8.61
C ASP A 68 0.71 0.34 -8.56
N ALA A 69 1.71 0.28 -9.44
CA ALA A 69 2.69 1.36 -9.57
C ALA A 69 2.02 2.72 -9.81
N LEU A 70 1.04 2.78 -10.72
CA LEU A 70 0.28 4.00 -10.97
C LEU A 70 -0.55 4.42 -9.74
N LYS A 71 -1.24 3.48 -9.08
CA LYS A 71 -2.03 3.76 -7.87
C LYS A 71 -1.14 4.27 -6.73
N LEU A 72 0.04 3.70 -6.52
CA LEU A 72 0.96 4.11 -5.47
C LEU A 72 1.48 5.53 -5.72
N LEU A 73 1.79 5.88 -6.99
CA LEU A 73 2.15 7.25 -7.36
C LEU A 73 1.00 8.22 -7.07
N LEU A 74 -0.22 7.90 -7.50
CA LEU A 74 -1.40 8.72 -7.24
C LEU A 74 -1.68 8.85 -5.74
N ALA A 75 -1.60 7.75 -4.99
CA ALA A 75 -1.80 7.72 -3.55
C ALA A 75 -0.78 8.62 -2.83
N ALA A 76 0.50 8.57 -3.22
CA ALA A 76 1.53 9.43 -2.65
C ALA A 76 1.24 10.92 -2.89
N LEU A 77 0.88 11.29 -4.13
CA LEU A 77 0.55 12.66 -4.50
C LEU A 77 -0.69 13.18 -3.75
N ILE A 78 -1.77 12.39 -3.76
CA ILE A 78 -3.03 12.73 -3.10
C ILE A 78 -2.81 12.86 -1.58
N ALA A 79 -2.17 11.87 -0.95
CA ALA A 79 -1.95 11.89 0.48
C ALA A 79 -1.09 13.08 0.92
N LYS A 80 -0.07 13.45 0.14
CA LYS A 80 0.73 14.65 0.42
C LYS A 80 -0.07 15.94 0.24
N GLY A 81 -0.95 16.00 -0.76
CA GLY A 81 -1.89 17.11 -0.94
C GLY A 81 -2.83 17.26 0.26
N VAL A 82 -3.43 16.16 0.72
CA VAL A 82 -4.33 16.12 1.90
C VAL A 82 -3.59 16.56 3.17
N LEU A 83 -2.41 16.02 3.43
CA LEU A 83 -1.61 16.39 4.62
C LEU A 83 -1.23 17.87 4.63
N LYS A 84 -0.86 18.43 3.47
CA LYS A 84 -0.54 19.85 3.34
C LYS A 84 -1.78 20.71 3.59
N GLY A 85 -2.93 20.37 3.00
CA GLY A 85 -4.19 21.10 3.18
C GLY A 85 -4.69 21.06 4.63
N ALA A 86 -4.63 19.89 5.27
CA ALA A 86 -5.00 19.74 6.68
C ALA A 86 -4.12 20.59 7.60
N ALA A 87 -2.81 20.64 7.35
CA ALA A 87 -1.90 21.48 8.12
C ALA A 87 -2.18 22.98 7.97
N GLN A 88 -2.54 23.43 6.76
CA GLN A 88 -2.92 24.82 6.51
C GLN A 88 -4.23 25.20 7.21
N PHE A 89 -5.22 24.30 7.20
CA PHE A 89 -6.50 24.54 7.88
C PHE A 89 -6.33 24.62 9.40
N ALA A 90 -5.50 23.76 9.99
CA ALA A 90 -5.24 23.77 11.43
C ALA A 90 -4.48 25.01 11.93
N GLN A 91 -3.94 25.83 11.02
CA GLN A 91 -3.26 27.08 11.34
C GLN A 91 -4.17 28.32 11.23
N LEU A 92 -5.41 28.16 10.75
CA LEU A 92 -6.46 29.19 10.73
C LEU A 92 -7.24 29.20 12.05
#